data_AF-A0A401JAJ3-F1
#
_entry.id   AF-A0A401JAJ3-F1
#
_cell.length_a   1.000
_cell.length_b   1.000
_cell.length_c   1.000
_cell.angle_alpha   90.00
_cell.angle_beta   90.00
_cell.angle_gamma   90.00
#
_symmetry.space_group_name_H-M   'P 1'
#
loop_
_entity.id
_entity.type
_entity.pdbx_description
1 polymer ?
#
loop_
_entity_poly.entity_id
_entity_poly.type
_entity_poly.pdbx_seq_one_letter_code
_entity_poly.pdbx_strand_id
1 'polypeptide(L)'
;MSKYSELIRVLRDCSDHSKSDLKILSKDIQEHIAILDKFNIKYEIQAEGVSIDLSDQPVKIYKSKESAVKYLRESDFSSDILVVEADASNPECQDIEFVAMDDPQSCSRLFDNLEYYFKFKKLFLDKDIASYNDEALNRLIFLSNKHGRLHITSNNEWVEEFYDSDNDLKKQYQEIKRKIDANKDYEDFFKESLIEYAKAIPEENLRFVKVLKNIKHIIESSNRNFELYKHNFSFAEFKKELDEDKDKYLKDYQSSLSDFLSKIASMPIQFGAYIFLMVRFGDELLPISATVILIFVWSYFNVMTVNRILENVEYLKLKFKNDLDALIKKSGIDKAEVESDENEVVERFCKTIYLIKGYRLFVIIFTICALAICAQFIFTM
;
A
#
# COMPACT_ATOMS: atom_id res chain seq x y z
N MET A 1 32.92 33.21 16.51
CA MET A 1 33.26 33.97 15.28
C MET A 1 33.73 32.96 14.24
N SER A 2 33.13 32.96 13.05
CA SER A 2 33.49 32.03 11.98
C SER A 2 34.97 32.17 11.59
N LYS A 3 35.64 31.03 11.37
CA LYS A 3 37.04 30.93 10.89
C LYS A 3 37.30 31.79 9.65
N TYR A 4 36.27 32.06 8.83
CA TYR A 4 36.36 32.79 7.57
C TYR A 4 35.84 34.23 7.63
N SER A 5 35.52 34.76 8.82
CA SER A 5 34.94 36.10 8.99
C SER A 5 35.77 37.24 8.37
N GLU A 6 37.09 37.17 8.48
CA GLU A 6 38.01 38.13 7.85
C GLU A 6 37.98 38.04 6.31
N LEU A 7 37.96 36.82 5.75
CA LEU A 7 37.90 36.58 4.31
C LEU A 7 36.58 37.12 3.72
N ILE A 8 35.46 36.81 4.37
CA ILE A 8 34.14 37.26 3.92
C ILE A 8 34.05 38.78 3.91
N ARG A 9 34.57 39.45 4.94
CA ARG A 9 34.57 40.92 4.98
C ARG A 9 35.34 41.50 3.81
N VAL A 10 36.53 40.97 3.51
CA VAL A 10 37.34 41.41 2.36
C VAL A 10 36.61 41.19 1.04
N LEU A 11 35.99 40.02 0.84
CA LEU A 11 35.31 39.71 -0.41
C LEU A 11 34.00 40.48 -0.59
N ARG A 12 33.29 40.79 0.50
CA ARG A 12 32.03 41.54 0.46
C ARG A 12 32.26 43.03 0.23
N ASP A 13 33.26 43.61 0.89
CA ASP A 13 33.50 45.05 0.85
C ASP A 13 34.27 45.47 -0.41
N CYS A 14 34.70 44.51 -1.24
CA CYS A 14 35.44 44.80 -2.47
C CYS A 14 34.51 45.25 -3.61
N SER A 15 34.95 46.25 -4.37
CA SER A 15 34.27 46.66 -5.60
C SER A 15 34.52 45.64 -6.72
N ASP A 16 33.58 44.72 -6.91
CA ASP A 16 33.68 43.71 -7.96
C ASP A 16 33.31 44.28 -9.33
N HIS A 17 34.30 44.31 -10.22
CA HIS A 17 34.16 44.79 -11.60
C HIS A 17 33.92 43.65 -12.61
N SER A 18 33.89 42.39 -12.16
CA SER A 18 33.68 41.24 -13.03
C SER A 18 32.20 40.99 -13.30
N LYS A 19 31.85 40.83 -14.59
CA LYS A 19 30.52 40.39 -15.02
C LYS A 19 30.27 38.87 -14.88
N SER A 20 31.28 38.10 -14.51
CA SER A 20 31.19 36.64 -14.40
C SER A 20 30.81 36.23 -12.98
N ASP A 21 29.79 35.39 -12.81
CA ASP A 21 29.38 34.82 -11.52
C ASP A 21 30.53 34.08 -10.80
N LEU A 22 31.51 33.59 -11.56
CA LEU A 22 32.61 32.75 -11.07
C LEU A 22 33.94 33.49 -10.95
N LYS A 23 33.99 34.81 -11.11
CA LYS A 23 35.23 35.58 -10.96
C LYS A 23 35.00 36.87 -10.22
N ILE A 24 35.81 37.18 -9.22
CA ILE A 24 35.84 38.50 -8.58
C ILE A 24 37.03 39.28 -9.13
N LEU A 25 36.83 40.52 -9.55
CA LEU A 25 37.92 41.41 -9.96
C LEU A 25 37.79 42.73 -9.21
N SER A 26 38.74 43.01 -8.31
CA SER A 26 38.69 44.25 -7.52
C SER A 26 40.09 44.80 -7.23
N LYS A 27 40.21 46.12 -7.21
CA LYS A 27 41.44 46.83 -6.80
C LYS A 27 41.61 46.82 -5.29
N ASP A 28 40.51 46.85 -4.55
CA ASP A 28 40.49 46.95 -3.09
C ASP A 28 41.12 45.71 -2.42
N ILE A 29 41.07 44.58 -3.11
CA ILE A 29 41.66 43.31 -2.66
C ILE A 29 43.20 43.37 -2.59
N GLN A 30 43.86 44.28 -3.33
CA GLN A 30 45.33 44.38 -3.30
C GLN A 30 45.87 44.69 -1.90
N GLU A 31 45.11 45.46 -1.09
CA GLU A 31 45.49 45.80 0.29
C GLU A 31 45.24 44.63 1.28
N HIS A 32 44.59 43.56 0.82
CA HIS A 32 44.16 42.43 1.63
C HIS A 32 44.72 41.07 1.18
N ILE A 33 45.76 41.07 0.33
CA ILE A 33 46.40 39.84 -0.19
C ILE A 33 46.82 38.87 0.93
N ALA A 34 47.33 39.38 2.05
CA ALA A 34 47.73 38.55 3.20
C ALA A 34 46.57 37.70 3.78
N ILE A 35 45.33 38.18 3.64
CA ILE A 35 44.13 37.43 4.07
C ILE A 35 43.83 36.32 3.05
N LEU A 36 43.97 36.59 1.74
CA LEU A 36 43.82 35.55 0.71
C LEU A 36 44.84 34.43 0.90
N ASP A 37 46.11 34.78 1.11
CA ASP A 37 47.19 33.82 1.35
C ASP A 37 46.94 32.97 2.61
N LYS A 38 46.44 33.60 3.69
CA LYS A 38 46.07 32.90 4.95
C LYS A 38 45.04 31.79 4.73
N PHE A 39 44.12 31.98 3.80
CA PHE A 39 43.09 30.99 3.44
C PHE A 39 43.44 30.19 2.18
N ASN A 40 44.66 30.34 1.66
CA ASN A 40 45.15 29.67 0.46
C ASN A 40 44.29 29.92 -0.80
N ILE A 41 43.63 31.09 -0.86
CA ILE A 41 42.80 31.47 -2.00
C ILE A 41 43.71 31.80 -3.18
N LYS A 42 43.47 31.15 -4.33
CA LYS A 42 44.24 31.37 -5.57
C LYS A 42 43.79 32.68 -6.22
N TYR A 43 44.74 33.53 -6.60
CA TYR A 43 44.47 34.80 -7.29
C TYR A 43 45.54 35.13 -8.33
N GLU A 44 45.19 36.02 -9.25
CA GLU A 44 46.10 36.61 -10.23
C GLU A 44 46.12 38.13 -10.07
N ILE A 45 47.32 38.71 -10.04
CA ILE A 45 47.49 40.17 -10.02
C ILE A 45 47.45 40.66 -11.47
N GLN A 46 46.49 41.53 -11.77
CA GLN A 46 46.28 42.14 -13.08
C GLN A 46 46.40 43.67 -12.98
N ALA A 47 46.55 44.34 -14.12
CA ALA A 47 46.64 45.81 -14.16
C ALA A 47 45.38 46.49 -13.59
N GLU A 48 44.24 45.81 -13.65
CA GLU A 48 42.94 46.30 -13.22
C GLU A 48 42.60 45.94 -11.76
N GLY A 49 43.42 45.14 -11.07
CA GLY A 49 43.19 44.70 -9.69
C GLY A 49 43.65 43.26 -9.43
N VAL A 50 43.13 42.66 -8.36
CA VAL A 50 43.29 41.22 -8.09
C VAL A 50 42.10 40.48 -8.68
N SER A 51 42.37 39.46 -9.49
CA SER A 51 41.39 38.54 -10.06
C SER A 51 41.37 37.23 -9.27
N ILE A 52 40.22 36.85 -8.75
CA ILE A 52 40.00 35.57 -8.06
C ILE A 52 39.05 34.72 -8.90
N ASP A 53 39.49 33.54 -9.31
CA ASP A 53 38.63 32.55 -9.97
C ASP A 53 37.94 31.68 -8.92
N LEU A 54 36.63 31.87 -8.73
CA LEU A 54 35.87 31.19 -7.69
C LEU A 54 35.64 29.70 -7.98
N SER A 55 35.86 29.24 -9.22
CA SER A 55 35.59 27.86 -9.61
C SER A 55 36.61 26.85 -9.08
N ASP A 56 37.85 27.30 -8.81
CA ASP A 56 38.97 26.47 -8.39
C ASP A 56 39.61 27.02 -7.11
N GLN A 57 38.84 26.99 -6.02
CA GLN A 57 39.28 27.45 -4.70
C GLN A 57 39.27 26.32 -3.66
N PRO A 58 40.16 26.35 -2.65
CA PRO A 58 40.16 25.37 -1.55
C PRO A 58 38.87 25.40 -0.71
N VAL A 59 38.25 26.57 -0.61
CA VAL A 59 36.93 26.80 -0.01
C VAL A 59 35.99 27.19 -1.15
N LYS A 60 34.75 26.70 -1.16
CA LYS A 60 33.80 26.97 -2.24
C LYS A 60 33.17 28.33 -2.01
N ILE A 61 33.35 29.26 -2.94
CA ILE A 61 32.89 30.65 -2.79
C ILE A 61 31.93 30.97 -3.94
N TYR A 62 30.76 31.50 -3.60
CA TYR A 62 29.75 31.96 -4.55
C TYR A 62 29.42 33.42 -4.28
N LYS A 63 29.15 34.20 -5.33
CA LYS A 63 28.79 35.61 -5.19
C LYS A 63 27.37 35.85 -4.68
N SER A 64 26.47 34.93 -4.93
CA SER A 64 25.06 35.05 -4.58
C SER A 64 24.46 33.68 -4.37
N LYS A 65 23.29 33.63 -3.73
CA LYS A 65 22.50 32.40 -3.60
C LYS A 65 22.15 31.80 -4.97
N GLU A 66 21.82 32.65 -5.94
CA GLU A 66 21.57 32.23 -7.33
C GLU A 66 22.79 31.54 -7.97
N SER A 67 23.98 32.12 -7.76
CA SER A 67 25.24 31.56 -8.24
C SER A 67 25.52 30.22 -7.57
N ALA A 68 25.22 30.09 -6.28
CA ALA A 68 25.35 28.83 -5.56
C ALA A 68 24.45 27.76 -6.19
N VAL A 69 23.16 28.00 -6.38
CA VAL A 69 22.25 27.00 -6.99
C VAL A 69 22.73 26.56 -8.37
N LYS A 70 23.15 27.51 -9.21
CA LYS A 70 23.55 27.25 -10.60
C LYS A 70 24.83 26.43 -10.73
N TYR A 71 25.82 26.65 -9.86
CA TYR A 71 27.16 26.08 -10.03
C TYR A 71 27.57 25.08 -8.95
N LEU A 72 26.84 24.96 -7.84
CA LEU A 72 27.10 24.00 -6.78
C LEU A 72 26.89 22.56 -7.28
N ARG A 73 27.82 21.68 -6.95
CA ARG A 73 27.81 20.25 -7.29
C ARG A 73 27.69 19.41 -6.03
N GLU A 74 27.25 18.15 -6.19
CA GLU A 74 27.16 17.20 -5.07
C GLU A 74 28.51 17.03 -4.34
N SER A 75 29.63 17.05 -5.06
CA SER A 75 30.97 16.95 -4.47
C SER A 75 31.33 18.12 -3.56
N ASP A 76 30.74 19.29 -3.77
CA ASP A 76 31.11 20.54 -3.07
C ASP A 76 30.58 20.56 -1.61
N PHE A 77 29.59 19.73 -1.27
CA PHE A 77 29.10 19.54 0.10
C PHE A 77 30.09 18.82 1.02
N SER A 78 31.25 18.40 0.50
CA SER A 78 32.35 17.86 1.31
C SER A 78 33.29 18.96 1.84
N SER A 79 33.07 20.21 1.44
CA SER A 79 33.89 21.37 1.78
C SER A 79 33.05 22.51 2.36
N ASP A 80 33.70 23.45 3.04
CA ASP A 80 33.07 24.69 3.50
C ASP A 80 32.57 25.52 2.29
N ILE A 81 31.34 26.02 2.39
CA ILE A 81 30.69 26.83 1.35
C ILE A 81 30.47 28.25 1.87
N LEU A 82 30.87 29.25 1.08
CA LEU A 82 30.75 30.67 1.38
C LEU A 82 29.89 31.34 0.30
N VAL A 83 28.91 32.14 0.72
CA VAL A 83 28.15 33.03 -0.17
C VAL A 83 28.45 34.48 0.21
N VAL A 84 28.90 35.26 -0.76
CA VAL A 84 29.37 36.64 -0.59
C VAL A 84 28.30 37.59 -1.15
N GLU A 85 27.13 37.61 -0.51
CA GLU A 85 26.01 38.45 -0.96
C GLU A 85 26.23 39.91 -0.53
N ALA A 86 26.13 40.84 -1.48
CA ALA A 86 26.14 42.28 -1.23
C ALA A 86 24.71 42.82 -1.46
N ASP A 87 23.89 42.86 -0.40
CA ASP A 87 22.56 43.45 -0.52
C ASP A 87 22.66 44.98 -0.55
N ALA A 88 22.46 45.56 -1.74
CA ALA A 88 22.43 47.01 -1.94
C ALA A 88 21.07 47.65 -1.57
N SER A 89 20.05 46.85 -1.25
CA SER A 89 18.66 47.30 -1.14
C SER A 89 18.15 47.49 0.30
N ASN A 90 18.83 46.92 1.30
CA ASN A 90 18.42 47.06 2.70
C ASN A 90 19.61 47.13 3.69
N PRO A 91 20.14 48.32 4.03
CA PRO A 91 21.28 48.47 4.94
C PRO A 91 21.02 48.02 6.39
N GLU A 92 19.76 47.73 6.76
CA GLU A 92 19.37 47.24 8.09
C GLU A 92 19.25 45.70 8.17
N CYS A 93 19.24 44.97 7.05
CA CYS A 93 19.31 43.50 7.02
C CYS A 93 20.75 43.05 6.76
N GLN A 94 21.59 43.07 7.81
CA GLN A 94 22.96 42.53 7.79
C GLN A 94 22.99 40.99 7.95
N ASP A 95 22.13 40.25 7.25
CA ASP A 95 22.16 38.80 7.32
C ASP A 95 23.17 38.26 6.31
N ILE A 96 24.44 38.22 6.72
CA ILE A 96 25.42 37.34 6.10
C ILE A 96 24.99 35.91 6.45
N GLU A 97 24.41 35.17 5.50
CA GLU A 97 24.19 33.74 5.69
C GLU A 97 25.54 33.01 5.63
N PHE A 98 26.09 32.78 6.80
CA PHE A 98 27.16 31.81 7.01
C PHE A 98 26.57 30.42 6.91
N VAL A 99 27.10 29.58 6.01
CA VAL A 99 27.00 28.12 6.17
C VAL A 99 28.43 27.57 6.24
N ALA A 100 29.05 27.78 7.40
CA ALA A 100 30.10 26.85 7.81
C ALA A 100 29.38 25.56 8.23
N MET A 101 29.75 24.40 7.66
CA MET A 101 29.12 23.12 8.02
C MET A 101 29.28 22.75 9.50
N ASP A 102 30.10 23.50 10.24
CA ASP A 102 30.38 23.31 11.67
C ASP A 102 29.51 24.16 12.63
N ASP A 103 28.56 24.98 12.16
CA ASP A 103 27.61 25.70 13.03
C ASP A 103 26.17 25.14 12.93
N PRO A 104 25.71 24.32 13.90
CA PRO A 104 24.41 23.65 13.85
C PRO A 104 23.19 24.59 13.90
N GLN A 105 23.37 25.89 14.20
CA GLN A 105 22.27 26.84 14.37
C GLN A 105 22.03 27.75 13.16
N SER A 106 22.96 27.81 12.19
CA SER A 106 22.88 28.72 11.03
C SER A 106 22.84 28.01 9.67
N CYS A 107 22.39 26.75 9.61
CA CYS A 107 22.08 26.11 8.32
C CYS A 107 20.97 26.89 7.62
N SER A 108 21.30 27.72 6.63
CA SER A 108 20.27 28.31 5.79
C SER A 108 19.55 27.20 5.04
N ARG A 109 18.21 27.20 5.12
CA ARG A 109 17.34 26.15 4.55
C ARG A 109 17.63 25.89 3.07
N LEU A 110 18.15 26.88 2.35
CA LEU A 110 18.70 26.80 1.00
C LEU A 110 19.68 25.63 0.84
N PHE A 111 20.72 25.55 1.68
CA PHE A 111 21.77 24.54 1.52
C PHE A 111 21.31 23.14 1.93
N ASP A 112 20.48 23.03 2.97
CA ASP A 112 19.82 21.77 3.30
C ASP A 112 18.97 21.31 2.11
N ASN A 113 18.15 22.19 1.54
CA ASN A 113 17.30 21.84 0.40
C ASN A 113 18.12 21.47 -0.85
N LEU A 114 19.25 22.15 -1.10
CA LEU A 114 20.17 21.79 -2.18
C LEU A 114 20.85 20.44 -1.94
N GLU A 115 21.30 20.15 -0.72
CA GLU A 115 21.88 18.85 -0.40
C GLU A 115 20.86 17.73 -0.65
N TYR A 116 19.62 17.92 -0.17
CA TYR A 116 18.56 16.92 -0.35
C TYR A 116 18.04 16.85 -1.79
N TYR A 117 18.15 17.92 -2.58
CA TYR A 117 17.91 17.86 -4.02
C TYR A 117 18.82 16.83 -4.69
N PHE A 118 20.13 16.86 -4.41
CA PHE A 118 21.08 15.89 -4.95
C PHE A 118 20.82 14.48 -4.40
N LYS A 119 20.52 14.35 -3.10
CA LYS A 119 20.16 13.06 -2.50
C LYS A 119 18.90 12.46 -3.13
N PHE A 120 17.88 13.25 -3.46
CA PHE A 120 16.69 12.78 -4.16
C PHE A 120 17.02 12.29 -5.57
N LYS A 121 17.81 13.06 -6.32
CA LYS A 121 18.27 12.66 -7.66
C LYS A 121 18.99 11.31 -7.59
N LYS A 122 19.88 11.13 -6.61
CA LYS A 122 20.59 9.88 -6.37
C LYS A 122 19.66 8.74 -5.96
N LEU A 123 18.74 8.98 -5.02
CA LEU A 123 17.76 8.00 -4.57
C LEU A 123 16.91 7.50 -5.75
N PHE A 124 16.51 8.39 -6.65
CA PHE A 124 15.69 8.00 -7.80
C PHE A 124 16.44 7.07 -8.75
N LEU A 125 17.76 7.22 -8.85
CA LEU A 125 18.62 6.33 -9.65
C LEU A 125 18.93 5.02 -8.92
N ASP A 126 19.34 5.10 -7.65
CA ASP A 126 19.75 3.94 -6.84
C ASP A 126 18.59 2.95 -6.60
N LYS A 127 17.35 3.44 -6.66
CA LYS A 127 16.12 2.67 -6.44
C LYS A 127 15.31 2.45 -7.72
N ASP A 128 15.90 2.59 -8.90
CA ASP A 128 15.24 2.36 -10.20
C ASP A 128 13.89 3.11 -10.43
N ILE A 129 13.63 4.15 -9.62
CA ILE A 129 12.46 5.04 -9.75
C ILE A 129 12.60 5.80 -11.06
N ALA A 130 13.78 6.38 -11.30
CA ALA A 130 14.23 6.83 -12.60
C ALA A 130 14.89 5.64 -13.31
N SER A 131 14.39 5.30 -14.50
CA SER A 131 14.85 4.13 -15.25
C SER A 131 16.17 4.37 -15.99
N TYR A 132 16.53 5.63 -16.24
CA TYR A 132 17.77 6.00 -16.90
C TYR A 132 18.18 7.44 -16.60
N ASN A 133 19.49 7.71 -16.55
CA ASN A 133 20.07 9.05 -16.45
C ASN A 133 20.77 9.41 -17.76
N ASP A 134 20.28 10.43 -18.46
CA ASP A 134 20.98 11.05 -19.58
C ASP A 134 21.85 12.18 -19.03
N GLU A 135 23.11 11.86 -18.75
CA GLU A 135 24.10 12.79 -18.21
C GLU A 135 24.41 13.95 -19.16
N ALA A 136 24.38 13.71 -20.48
CA ALA A 136 24.69 14.74 -21.46
C ALA A 136 23.64 15.85 -21.49
N LEU A 137 22.38 15.51 -21.23
CA LEU A 137 21.26 16.45 -21.20
C LEU A 137 20.77 16.78 -19.77
N ASN A 138 21.40 16.20 -18.73
CA ASN A 138 20.95 16.24 -17.34
C ASN A 138 19.48 15.79 -17.16
N ARG A 139 19.04 14.75 -17.88
CA ARG A 139 17.64 14.29 -17.84
C ARG A 139 17.50 12.95 -17.15
N LEU A 140 16.57 12.89 -16.20
CA LEU A 140 16.07 11.64 -15.66
C LEU A 140 14.92 11.14 -16.53
N ILE A 141 14.99 9.88 -16.93
CA ILE A 141 13.98 9.24 -17.77
C ILE A 141 13.21 8.24 -16.92
N PHE A 142 11.90 8.44 -16.86
CA PHE A 142 10.98 7.59 -16.12
C PHE A 142 10.17 6.77 -17.11
N LEU A 143 10.15 5.45 -16.92
CA LEU A 143 9.32 4.53 -17.69
C LEU A 143 8.19 4.02 -16.81
N SER A 144 6.96 4.17 -17.28
CA SER A 144 5.74 3.66 -16.66
C SER A 144 4.92 2.89 -17.69
N ASN A 145 4.32 1.78 -17.24
CA ASN A 145 3.38 1.02 -18.07
C ASN A 145 2.10 1.81 -18.37
N LYS A 146 1.67 2.69 -17.44
CA LYS A 146 0.44 3.48 -17.57
C LYS A 146 0.65 4.79 -18.31
N HIS A 147 1.77 5.46 -18.03
CA HIS A 147 2.01 6.82 -18.50
C HIS A 147 3.04 6.92 -19.63
N GLY A 148 3.70 5.81 -19.98
CA GLY A 148 4.72 5.75 -21.02
C GLY A 148 6.06 6.28 -20.54
N ARG A 149 6.78 6.97 -21.45
CA ARG A 149 8.09 7.59 -21.15
C ARG A 149 7.91 9.05 -20.76
N LEU A 150 8.47 9.45 -19.63
CA LEU A 150 8.53 10.83 -19.19
C LEU A 150 9.99 11.29 -19.03
N HIS A 151 10.27 12.49 -19.51
CA HIS A 151 11.56 13.16 -19.34
C HIS A 151 11.43 14.26 -18.30
N ILE A 152 12.36 14.26 -17.35
CA ILE A 152 12.47 15.29 -16.32
C ILE A 152 13.90 15.81 -16.35
N THR A 153 14.07 17.07 -16.75
CA THR A 153 15.37 17.74 -16.67
C THR A 153 15.67 18.05 -15.21
N SER A 154 16.88 17.69 -14.78
CA SER A 154 17.42 17.88 -13.42
C SER A 154 18.46 19.00 -13.39
N ASN A 155 18.22 20.06 -14.17
CA ASN A 155 19.05 21.25 -14.11
C ASN A 155 18.71 22.04 -12.84
N ASN A 156 19.73 22.58 -12.19
CA ASN A 156 19.56 23.51 -11.09
C ASN A 156 19.21 24.89 -11.68
N GLU A 157 17.94 25.07 -12.05
CA GLU A 157 17.41 26.40 -12.33
C GLU A 157 17.03 27.08 -11.01
N TRP A 158 17.41 28.35 -10.86
CA TRP A 158 17.04 29.13 -9.67
C TRP A 158 15.52 29.29 -9.62
N VAL A 159 14.92 28.76 -8.56
CA VAL A 159 13.52 28.97 -8.21
C VAL A 159 13.53 29.41 -6.76
N GLU A 160 13.60 30.72 -6.55
CA GLU A 160 13.67 31.36 -5.23
C GLU A 160 12.63 30.77 -4.26
N GLU A 161 11.37 30.66 -4.70
CA GLU A 161 10.26 30.10 -3.93
C GLU A 161 10.40 28.62 -3.52
N PHE A 162 11.33 27.87 -4.12
CA PHE A 162 11.58 26.48 -3.75
C PHE A 162 12.65 26.40 -2.66
N TYR A 163 13.75 27.13 -2.85
CA TYR A 163 14.92 27.00 -2.00
C TYR A 163 14.81 27.77 -0.68
N ASP A 164 14.11 28.90 -0.66
CA ASP A 164 13.87 29.70 0.56
C ASP A 164 12.58 29.32 1.30
N SER A 165 11.84 28.31 0.82
CA SER A 165 10.59 27.87 1.44
C SER A 165 10.80 27.03 2.71
N ASP A 166 9.79 27.01 3.61
CA ASP A 166 9.66 26.12 4.78
C ASP A 166 9.57 24.61 4.43
N ASN A 167 9.92 24.23 3.21
CA ASN A 167 9.78 22.86 2.73
C ASN A 167 10.94 22.00 3.25
N ASP A 168 10.66 21.18 4.26
CA ASP A 168 11.63 20.26 4.87
C ASP A 168 11.87 19.03 3.98
N LEU A 169 12.70 19.21 2.95
CA LEU A 169 13.08 18.13 2.02
C LEU A 169 13.81 16.99 2.75
N LYS A 170 14.54 17.31 3.82
CA LYS A 170 15.25 16.33 4.65
C LYS A 170 14.30 15.31 5.25
N LYS A 171 13.23 15.77 5.90
CA LYS A 171 12.21 14.90 6.48
C LYS A 171 11.48 14.08 5.41
N GLN A 172 11.13 14.71 4.30
CA GLN A 172 10.43 14.04 3.19
C GLN A 172 11.30 12.96 2.55
N TYR A 173 12.60 13.21 2.38
CA TYR A 173 13.58 12.24 1.90
C TYR A 173 13.67 11.03 2.83
N GLN A 174 13.81 11.27 4.13
CA GLN A 174 13.88 10.20 5.12
C GLN A 174 12.61 9.35 5.14
N GLU A 175 11.44 9.99 5.01
CA GLU A 175 10.16 9.28 4.96
C GLU A 175 10.06 8.38 3.74
N ILE A 176 10.36 8.90 2.54
CA ILE A 176 10.33 8.13 1.29
C ILE A 176 11.32 6.98 1.36
N LYS A 177 12.57 7.28 1.72
CA LYS A 177 13.63 6.26 1.82
C LYS A 177 13.22 5.12 2.74
N ARG A 178 12.70 5.44 3.93
CA ARG A 178 12.21 4.44 4.89
C ARG A 178 11.07 3.59 4.32
N LYS A 179 10.12 4.19 3.61
CA LYS A 179 8.97 3.46 3.04
C LYS A 179 9.39 2.53 1.89
N ILE A 180 10.24 3.01 1.00
CA ILE A 180 10.80 2.22 -0.12
C ILE A 180 11.67 1.07 0.42
N ASP A 181 12.52 1.34 1.42
CA ASP A 181 13.35 0.30 2.05
C ASP A 181 12.51 -0.75 2.80
N ALA A 182 11.35 -0.36 3.33
CA ALA A 182 10.46 -1.27 4.07
C ALA A 182 9.58 -2.13 3.17
N ASN A 183 9.15 -1.62 2.01
CA ASN A 183 8.29 -2.35 1.09
C ASN A 183 8.61 -2.01 -0.36
N LYS A 184 9.07 -3.01 -1.12
CA LYS A 184 9.45 -2.83 -2.52
C LYS A 184 8.25 -2.48 -3.41
N ASP A 185 7.06 -2.99 -3.12
CA ASP A 185 5.87 -2.70 -3.93
C ASP A 185 5.50 -1.22 -3.83
N TYR A 186 5.77 -0.55 -2.69
CA TYR A 186 5.53 0.89 -2.51
C TYR A 186 6.33 1.74 -3.52
N GLU A 187 7.49 1.27 -3.96
CA GLU A 187 8.35 1.94 -4.95
C GLU A 187 7.58 2.23 -6.24
N ASP A 188 6.84 1.24 -6.75
CA ASP A 188 6.05 1.39 -7.98
C ASP A 188 4.90 2.39 -7.79
N PHE A 189 4.20 2.36 -6.66
CA PHE A 189 3.13 3.33 -6.38
C PHE A 189 3.66 4.77 -6.28
N PHE A 190 4.85 4.92 -5.68
CA PHE A 190 5.51 6.21 -5.59
C PHE A 190 5.96 6.71 -6.96
N LYS A 191 6.60 5.86 -7.75
CA LYS A 191 7.03 6.15 -9.11
C LYS A 191 5.86 6.58 -9.99
N GLU A 192 4.74 5.87 -9.96
CA GLU A 192 3.54 6.20 -10.74
C GLU A 192 2.96 7.55 -10.32
N SER A 193 2.82 7.80 -9.01
CA SER A 193 2.30 9.08 -8.50
C SER A 193 3.22 10.25 -8.84
N LEU A 194 4.54 10.03 -8.82
CA LEU A 194 5.52 11.02 -9.23
C LEU A 194 5.40 11.35 -10.73
N ILE A 195 5.30 10.33 -11.58
CA ILE A 195 5.15 10.50 -13.03
C ILE A 195 3.84 11.23 -13.36
N GLU A 196 2.74 10.86 -12.71
CA GLU A 196 1.44 11.51 -12.87
C GLU A 196 1.53 13.02 -12.57
N TYR A 197 2.13 13.37 -11.43
CA TYR A 197 2.32 14.76 -11.04
C TYR A 197 3.27 15.49 -12.01
N ALA A 198 4.41 14.89 -12.34
CA ALA A 198 5.42 15.50 -13.20
C ALA A 198 4.92 15.73 -14.63
N LYS A 199 4.04 14.86 -15.14
CA LYS A 199 3.42 14.99 -16.46
C LYS A 199 2.47 16.18 -16.57
N ALA A 200 1.85 16.59 -15.45
CA ALA A 200 0.97 17.75 -15.41
C ALA A 200 1.73 19.09 -15.52
N ILE A 201 3.05 19.07 -15.37
CA ILE A 201 3.91 20.26 -15.45
C ILE A 201 4.40 20.46 -16.90
N PRO A 202 4.02 21.56 -17.57
CA PRO A 202 4.38 21.79 -18.97
C PRO A 202 5.88 22.08 -19.16
N GLU A 203 6.49 22.84 -18.25
CA GLU A 203 7.89 23.26 -18.32
C GLU A 203 8.86 22.15 -17.93
N GLU A 204 9.46 21.46 -18.91
CA GLU A 204 10.36 20.32 -18.69
C GLU A 204 11.56 20.63 -17.77
N ASN A 205 12.12 21.84 -17.88
CA ASN A 205 13.27 22.27 -17.09
C ASN A 205 12.96 22.44 -15.59
N LEU A 206 11.73 22.80 -15.25
CA LEU A 206 11.30 23.06 -13.89
C LEU A 206 10.60 21.86 -13.24
N ARG A 207 10.39 20.78 -13.99
CA ARG A 207 9.67 19.58 -13.51
C ARG A 207 10.27 19.04 -12.23
N PHE A 208 11.60 18.86 -12.18
CA PHE A 208 12.24 18.24 -11.03
C PHE A 208 12.08 19.10 -9.76
N VAL A 209 12.36 20.40 -9.87
CA VAL A 209 12.18 21.36 -8.76
C VAL A 209 10.73 21.41 -8.29
N LYS A 210 9.77 21.50 -9.21
CA LYS A 210 8.34 21.54 -8.86
C LYS A 210 7.81 20.22 -8.28
N VAL A 211 8.36 19.08 -8.72
CA VAL A 211 8.10 17.76 -8.13
C VAL A 211 8.59 17.73 -6.69
N LEU A 212 9.82 18.16 -6.44
CA LEU A 212 10.36 18.24 -5.08
C LEU A 212 9.56 19.22 -4.20
N LYS A 213 9.15 20.37 -4.75
CA LYS A 213 8.32 21.36 -4.04
C LYS A 213 7.01 20.74 -3.52
N ASN A 214 6.45 19.78 -4.26
CA ASN A 214 5.18 19.14 -3.94
C ASN A 214 5.32 17.67 -3.54
N ILE A 215 6.51 17.24 -3.17
CA ILE A 215 6.80 15.82 -2.90
C ILE A 215 5.96 15.27 -1.76
N LYS A 216 5.59 16.11 -0.78
CA LYS A 216 4.65 15.74 0.29
C LYS A 216 3.31 15.25 -0.26
N HIS A 217 2.72 15.97 -1.22
CA HIS A 217 1.47 15.58 -1.85
C HIS A 217 1.63 14.28 -2.66
N ILE A 218 2.78 14.10 -3.31
CA ILE A 218 3.11 12.87 -4.04
C ILE A 218 3.17 11.68 -3.06
N ILE A 219 3.82 11.85 -1.89
CA ILE A 219 3.86 10.84 -0.82
C ILE A 219 2.45 10.49 -0.34
N GLU A 220 1.61 11.49 -0.07
CA GLU A 220 0.23 11.29 0.37
C GLU A 220 -0.61 10.51 -0.65
N SER A 221 -0.51 10.88 -1.94
CA SER A 221 -1.19 10.16 -3.03
C SER A 221 -0.70 8.71 -3.15
N SER A 222 0.63 8.51 -3.05
CA SER A 222 1.26 7.18 -3.11
C SER A 222 0.79 6.29 -1.96
N ASN A 223 0.74 6.84 -0.74
CA ASN A 223 0.24 6.14 0.44
C ASN A 223 -1.22 5.70 0.25
N ARG A 224 -2.08 6.62 -0.21
CA ARG A 224 -3.48 6.30 -0.46
C ARG A 224 -3.63 5.17 -1.47
N ASN A 225 -2.92 5.25 -2.60
CA ASN A 225 -3.00 4.25 -3.66
C ASN A 225 -2.46 2.88 -3.19
N PHE A 226 -1.40 2.88 -2.39
CA PHE A 226 -0.84 1.65 -1.82
C PHE A 226 -1.77 1.00 -0.79
N GLU A 227 -2.42 1.78 0.07
CA GLU A 227 -3.40 1.25 1.02
C GLU A 227 -4.64 0.71 0.30
N LEU A 228 -5.12 1.36 -0.76
CA LEU A 228 -6.19 0.83 -1.61
C LEU A 228 -5.80 -0.48 -2.28
N TYR A 229 -4.56 -0.60 -2.76
CA TYR A 229 -4.05 -1.85 -3.32
C TYR A 229 -4.06 -2.98 -2.28
N LYS A 230 -3.56 -2.73 -1.07
CA LYS A 230 -3.61 -3.71 0.02
C LYS A 230 -5.04 -4.12 0.36
N HIS A 231 -5.96 -3.15 0.45
CA HIS A 231 -7.36 -3.42 0.75
C HIS A 231 -8.02 -4.28 -0.34
N ASN A 232 -7.84 -3.93 -1.61
CA ASN A 232 -8.39 -4.69 -2.74
C ASN A 232 -7.78 -6.09 -2.87
N PHE A 233 -6.47 -6.21 -2.62
CA PHE A 233 -5.79 -7.49 -2.61
C PHE A 233 -6.31 -8.38 -1.46
N SER A 234 -6.44 -7.81 -0.26
CA SER A 234 -7.01 -8.51 0.90
C SER A 234 -8.46 -8.93 0.67
N PHE A 235 -9.27 -8.11 -0.03
CA PHE A 235 -10.63 -8.49 -0.42
C PHE A 235 -10.66 -9.63 -1.44
N ALA A 236 -9.77 -9.62 -2.44
CA ALA A 236 -9.69 -10.70 -3.42
C ALA A 236 -9.26 -12.03 -2.78
N GLU A 237 -8.30 -12.00 -1.86
CA GLU A 237 -7.91 -13.17 -1.06
C GLU A 237 -9.06 -13.67 -0.18
N PHE A 238 -9.75 -12.76 0.51
CA PHE A 238 -10.93 -13.07 1.31
C PHE A 238 -12.01 -13.77 0.47
N LYS A 239 -12.34 -13.22 -0.69
CA LYS A 239 -13.37 -13.78 -1.57
C LYS A 239 -12.99 -15.18 -2.04
N LYS A 240 -11.71 -15.40 -2.34
CA LYS A 240 -11.21 -16.71 -2.72
C LYS A 240 -11.32 -17.71 -1.56
N GLU A 241 -10.88 -17.35 -0.35
CA GLU A 241 -11.03 -18.21 0.84
C GLU A 241 -12.52 -18.52 1.11
N LEU A 242 -13.39 -17.53 0.98
CA LEU A 242 -14.84 -17.68 1.15
C LEU A 242 -15.44 -18.66 0.13
N ASP A 243 -15.07 -18.53 -1.15
CA ASP A 243 -15.55 -19.43 -2.20
C ASP A 243 -15.06 -20.88 -1.99
N GLU A 244 -13.80 -21.06 -1.56
CA GLU A 244 -13.25 -22.38 -1.23
C GLU A 244 -13.97 -23.03 -0.04
N ASP A 245 -14.23 -22.27 1.03
CA ASP A 245 -14.97 -22.76 2.20
C ASP A 245 -16.43 -23.08 1.83
N LYS A 246 -17.09 -22.19 1.07
CA LYS A 246 -18.45 -22.41 0.56
C LYS A 246 -18.54 -23.71 -0.22
N ASP A 247 -17.61 -23.94 -1.15
CA ASP A 247 -17.60 -25.15 -1.97
C ASP A 247 -17.39 -26.41 -1.14
N LYS A 248 -16.51 -26.36 -0.14
CA LYS A 248 -16.28 -27.47 0.79
C LYS A 248 -17.55 -27.80 1.57
N TYR A 249 -18.18 -26.81 2.18
CA TYR A 249 -19.41 -27.01 2.94
C TYR A 249 -20.57 -27.48 2.07
N LEU A 250 -20.70 -26.96 0.85
CA LEU A 250 -21.72 -27.41 -0.10
C LEU A 250 -21.49 -28.85 -0.56
N LYS A 251 -20.24 -29.32 -0.71
CA LYS A 251 -19.93 -30.73 -1.01
C LYS A 251 -20.34 -31.66 0.13
N ASP A 252 -19.96 -31.34 1.36
CA ASP A 252 -20.32 -32.15 2.54
C ASP A 252 -21.85 -32.17 2.76
N TYR A 253 -22.49 -31.04 2.51
CA TYR A 253 -23.94 -30.91 2.50
C TYR A 253 -24.60 -31.74 1.40
N GLN A 254 -24.08 -31.70 0.15
CA GLN A 254 -24.58 -32.50 -0.96
C GLN A 254 -24.48 -34.00 -0.68
N SER A 255 -23.39 -34.45 -0.04
CA SER A 255 -23.25 -35.84 0.40
C SER A 255 -24.35 -36.22 1.39
N SER A 256 -24.58 -35.39 2.41
CA SER A 256 -25.63 -35.61 3.42
C SER A 256 -27.04 -35.61 2.82
N LEU A 257 -27.28 -34.73 1.83
CA LEU A 257 -28.55 -34.66 1.10
C LEU A 257 -28.75 -35.90 0.20
N SER A 258 -27.70 -36.37 -0.47
CA SER A 258 -27.73 -37.57 -1.31
C SER A 258 -28.11 -38.80 -0.48
N ASP A 259 -27.49 -38.97 0.69
CA ASP A 259 -27.82 -40.05 1.62
C ASP A 259 -29.27 -40.00 2.11
N PHE A 260 -29.79 -38.79 2.32
CA PHE A 260 -31.19 -38.57 2.70
C PHE A 260 -32.16 -38.90 1.55
N LEU A 261 -31.87 -38.43 0.33
CA LEU A 261 -32.69 -38.68 -0.85
C LEU A 261 -32.74 -40.18 -1.21
N SER A 262 -31.61 -40.89 -1.10
CA SER A 262 -31.54 -42.34 -1.28
C SER A 262 -32.48 -43.09 -0.34
N LYS A 263 -32.55 -42.67 0.93
CA LYS A 263 -33.47 -43.25 1.93
C LYS A 263 -34.92 -42.98 1.57
N ILE A 264 -35.26 -41.75 1.17
CA ILE A 264 -36.61 -41.41 0.69
C ILE A 264 -36.98 -42.25 -0.53
N ALA A 265 -36.08 -42.42 -1.49
CA ALA A 265 -36.36 -43.18 -2.71
C ALA A 265 -36.65 -44.67 -2.42
N SER A 266 -36.04 -45.23 -1.37
CA SER A 266 -36.28 -46.63 -0.97
C SER A 266 -37.63 -46.88 -0.26
N MET A 267 -38.29 -45.81 0.19
CA MET A 267 -39.45 -45.89 1.08
C MET A 267 -40.71 -46.48 0.43
N PRO A 268 -41.14 -46.09 -0.80
CA PRO A 268 -42.34 -46.66 -1.41
C PRO A 268 -42.27 -48.19 -1.55
N ILE A 269 -41.07 -48.71 -1.84
CA ILE A 269 -40.82 -50.16 -1.96
C ILE A 269 -41.00 -50.84 -0.61
N GLN A 270 -40.44 -50.26 0.46
CA GLN A 270 -40.55 -50.79 1.82
C GLN A 270 -42.00 -50.76 2.33
N PHE A 271 -42.73 -49.68 2.07
CA PHE A 271 -44.16 -49.61 2.40
C PHE A 271 -45.00 -50.59 1.61
N GLY A 272 -44.74 -50.73 0.31
CA GLY A 272 -45.41 -51.73 -0.52
C GLY A 272 -45.20 -53.14 0.03
N ALA A 273 -43.98 -53.46 0.47
CA ALA A 273 -43.68 -54.74 1.10
C ALA A 273 -44.45 -54.94 2.43
N TYR A 274 -44.51 -53.92 3.29
CA TYR A 274 -45.26 -54.03 4.55
C TYR A 274 -46.76 -54.18 4.32
N ILE A 275 -47.34 -53.38 3.42
CA ILE A 275 -48.77 -53.50 3.07
C ILE A 275 -49.06 -54.88 2.49
N PHE A 276 -48.19 -55.40 1.61
CA PHE A 276 -48.33 -56.74 1.06
C PHE A 276 -48.30 -57.83 2.13
N LEU A 277 -47.34 -57.76 3.07
CA LEU A 277 -47.25 -58.71 4.18
C LEU A 277 -48.51 -58.67 5.07
N MET A 278 -49.02 -57.47 5.37
CA MET A 278 -50.25 -57.30 6.13
C MET A 278 -51.46 -57.90 5.41
N VAL A 279 -51.61 -57.66 4.11
CA VAL A 279 -52.75 -58.16 3.33
C VAL A 279 -52.67 -59.67 3.11
N ARG A 280 -51.48 -60.21 2.87
CA ARG A 280 -51.31 -61.64 2.55
C ARG A 280 -51.49 -62.54 3.76
N PHE A 281 -51.06 -62.10 4.94
CA PHE A 281 -51.07 -62.91 6.16
C PHE A 281 -52.01 -62.36 7.24
N GLY A 282 -53.01 -61.57 6.86
CA GLY A 282 -53.94 -60.92 7.78
C GLY A 282 -54.77 -61.88 8.66
N ASP A 283 -54.81 -63.16 8.30
CA ASP A 283 -55.52 -64.23 9.03
C ASP A 283 -54.56 -65.16 9.81
N GLU A 284 -53.29 -64.79 9.97
CA GLU A 284 -52.32 -65.59 10.73
C GLU A 284 -51.61 -64.74 11.79
N LEU A 285 -51.82 -65.06 13.07
CA LEU A 285 -51.28 -64.27 14.21
C LEU A 285 -49.75 -64.16 14.19
N LEU A 286 -49.04 -65.26 13.86
CA LEU A 286 -47.58 -65.31 13.89
C LEU A 286 -46.94 -64.36 12.85
N PRO A 287 -47.26 -64.44 11.54
CA PRO A 287 -46.78 -63.48 10.54
C PRO A 287 -47.13 -62.01 10.83
N ILE A 288 -48.32 -61.72 11.34
CA ILE A 288 -48.72 -60.34 11.68
C ILE A 288 -47.86 -59.81 12.83
N SER A 289 -47.65 -60.62 13.88
CA SER A 289 -46.80 -60.24 15.01
C SER A 289 -45.33 -59.99 14.56
N ALA A 290 -44.81 -60.81 13.65
CA ALA A 290 -43.49 -60.61 13.06
C ALA A 290 -43.40 -59.32 12.23
N THR A 291 -44.46 -59.01 11.48
CA THR A 291 -44.56 -57.77 10.68
C THR A 291 -44.57 -56.52 11.56
N VAL A 292 -45.31 -56.56 12.68
CA VAL A 292 -45.32 -55.47 13.68
C VAL A 292 -43.93 -55.22 14.26
N ILE A 293 -43.22 -56.28 14.67
CA ILE A 293 -41.84 -56.17 15.19
C ILE A 293 -40.92 -55.55 14.13
N LEU A 294 -41.03 -56.01 12.88
CA LEU A 294 -40.20 -55.52 11.79
C LEU A 294 -40.44 -54.04 11.50
N ILE A 295 -41.70 -53.60 11.46
CA ILE A 295 -42.07 -52.19 11.29
C ILE A 295 -41.52 -51.33 12.44
N PHE A 296 -41.60 -51.83 13.67
CA PHE A 296 -41.08 -51.12 14.84
C PHE A 296 -39.56 -50.96 14.77
N VAL A 297 -38.83 -52.04 14.49
CA VAL A 297 -37.38 -52.04 14.33
C VAL A 297 -36.97 -51.11 13.19
N TRP A 298 -37.62 -51.22 12.04
CA TRP A 298 -37.36 -50.36 10.88
C TRP A 298 -37.60 -48.88 11.19
N SER A 299 -38.72 -48.55 11.85
CA SER A 299 -39.06 -47.18 12.22
C SER A 299 -38.04 -46.60 13.19
N TYR A 300 -37.65 -47.37 14.21
CA TYR A 300 -36.61 -46.98 15.17
C TYR A 300 -35.28 -46.65 14.49
N PHE A 301 -34.79 -47.55 13.62
CA PHE A 301 -33.54 -47.33 12.87
C PHE A 301 -33.64 -46.13 11.93
N ASN A 302 -34.78 -45.92 11.28
CA ASN A 302 -35.00 -44.75 10.41
C ASN A 302 -34.97 -43.45 11.20
N VAL A 303 -35.71 -43.36 12.30
CA VAL A 303 -35.73 -42.15 13.15
C VAL A 303 -34.33 -41.83 13.66
N MET A 304 -33.59 -42.82 14.15
CA MET A 304 -32.19 -42.65 14.59
C MET A 304 -31.28 -42.14 13.47
N THR A 305 -31.40 -42.74 12.28
CA THR A 305 -30.60 -42.36 11.12
C THR A 305 -30.90 -40.94 10.65
N VAL A 306 -32.18 -40.57 10.61
CA VAL A 306 -32.64 -39.23 10.24
C VAL A 306 -32.17 -38.18 11.24
N ASN A 307 -32.20 -38.50 12.54
CA ASN A 307 -31.69 -37.60 13.58
C ASN A 307 -30.19 -37.34 13.39
N ARG A 308 -29.38 -38.35 13.07
CA ARG A 308 -27.95 -38.16 12.76
C ARG A 308 -27.71 -37.25 11.55
N ILE A 309 -28.50 -37.41 10.49
CA ILE A 309 -28.42 -36.53 9.31
C ILE A 309 -28.81 -35.10 9.70
N LEU A 310 -29.88 -34.95 10.48
CA LEU A 310 -30.34 -33.64 10.96
C LEU A 310 -29.26 -32.94 11.78
N GLU A 311 -28.67 -33.64 12.75
CA GLU A 311 -27.57 -33.14 13.59
C GLU A 311 -26.36 -32.74 12.73
N ASN A 312 -26.00 -33.54 11.72
CA ASN A 312 -24.89 -33.22 10.83
C ASN A 312 -25.16 -31.94 10.02
N VAL A 313 -26.36 -31.80 9.46
CA VAL A 313 -26.75 -30.62 8.68
C VAL A 313 -26.83 -29.37 9.58
N GLU A 314 -27.35 -29.50 10.79
CA GLU A 314 -27.38 -28.40 11.78
C GLU A 314 -25.96 -28.01 12.24
N TYR A 315 -25.07 -28.98 12.43
CA TYR A 315 -23.66 -28.74 12.75
C TYR A 315 -22.92 -28.03 11.61
N LEU A 316 -23.07 -28.49 10.37
CA LEU A 316 -22.44 -27.86 9.20
C LEU A 316 -22.91 -26.41 9.03
N LYS A 317 -24.21 -26.15 9.21
CA LYS A 317 -24.76 -24.79 9.19
C LYS A 317 -24.13 -23.90 10.26
N LEU A 318 -24.01 -24.38 11.49
CA LEU A 318 -23.42 -23.62 12.60
C LEU A 318 -21.93 -23.35 12.35
N LYS A 319 -21.21 -24.37 11.89
CA LYS A 319 -19.77 -24.28 11.62
C LYS A 319 -19.48 -23.28 10.50
N PHE A 320 -20.24 -23.33 9.41
CA PHE A 320 -20.14 -22.35 8.33
C PHE A 320 -20.33 -20.91 8.84
N LYS A 321 -21.34 -20.66 9.68
CA LYS A 321 -21.55 -19.32 10.27
C LYS A 321 -20.38 -18.86 11.13
N ASN A 322 -19.86 -19.75 11.98
CA ASN A 322 -18.74 -19.42 12.86
C ASN A 322 -17.46 -19.14 12.08
N ASP A 323 -17.16 -19.94 11.06
CA ASP A 323 -15.98 -19.75 10.20
C ASP A 323 -16.11 -18.46 9.39
N LEU A 324 -17.31 -18.17 8.86
CA LEU A 324 -17.59 -16.91 8.15
C LEU A 324 -17.41 -15.68 9.05
N ASP A 325 -17.98 -15.68 10.26
CA ASP A 325 -17.83 -14.57 11.21
C ASP A 325 -16.35 -14.40 11.64
N ALA A 326 -15.57 -15.49 11.72
CA ALA A 326 -14.13 -15.42 11.99
C ALA A 326 -13.36 -14.83 10.80
N LEU A 327 -13.72 -15.19 9.57
CA LEU A 327 -13.14 -14.68 8.33
C LEU A 327 -13.40 -13.17 8.18
N ILE A 328 -14.63 -12.72 8.43
CA ILE A 328 -15.02 -11.30 8.42
C ILE A 328 -14.21 -10.50 9.46
N LYS A 329 -14.07 -11.03 10.67
CA LYS A 329 -13.27 -10.38 11.73
C LYS A 329 -11.79 -10.26 11.36
N LYS A 330 -11.25 -11.24 10.64
CA LYS A 330 -9.84 -11.26 10.23
C LYS A 330 -9.56 -10.32 9.06
N SER A 331 -10.51 -10.18 8.12
CA SER A 331 -10.35 -9.36 6.91
C SER A 331 -10.74 -7.90 7.10
N GLY A 332 -11.59 -7.57 8.09
CA GLY A 332 -12.05 -6.20 8.33
C GLY A 332 -13.07 -5.69 7.30
N ILE A 333 -13.62 -6.59 6.50
CA ILE A 333 -14.65 -6.30 5.48
C ILE A 333 -16.01 -6.07 6.16
N ASP A 334 -16.83 -5.20 5.57
CA ASP A 334 -18.19 -4.96 6.07
C ASP A 334 -19.06 -6.21 5.87
N LYS A 335 -19.79 -6.60 6.93
CA LYS A 335 -20.72 -7.73 6.92
C LYS A 335 -21.80 -7.57 5.84
N ALA A 336 -22.18 -6.33 5.51
CA ALA A 336 -23.15 -6.04 4.46
C ALA A 336 -22.73 -6.55 3.06
N GLU A 337 -21.42 -6.60 2.76
CA GLU A 337 -20.93 -7.08 1.47
C GLU A 337 -21.03 -8.60 1.32
N VAL A 338 -21.13 -9.32 2.43
CA VAL A 338 -21.09 -10.80 2.49
C VAL A 338 -22.45 -11.39 2.90
N GLU A 339 -23.38 -10.55 3.34
CA GLU A 339 -24.70 -10.97 3.84
C GLU A 339 -25.54 -11.72 2.79
N SER A 340 -25.44 -11.33 1.52
CA SER A 340 -26.13 -12.04 0.43
C SER A 340 -25.66 -13.50 0.29
N ASP A 341 -24.35 -13.71 0.35
CA ASP A 341 -23.74 -15.04 0.21
C ASP A 341 -23.99 -15.91 1.45
N GLU A 342 -23.95 -15.31 2.65
CA GLU A 342 -24.35 -15.99 3.90
C GLU A 342 -25.80 -16.47 3.81
N ASN A 343 -26.71 -15.57 3.43
CA ASN A 343 -28.14 -15.84 3.39
C ASN A 343 -28.48 -16.95 2.40
N GLU A 344 -27.86 -16.96 1.20
CA GLU A 344 -28.10 -18.00 0.21
C GLU A 344 -27.75 -19.40 0.76
N VAL A 345 -26.57 -19.54 1.37
CA VAL A 345 -26.09 -20.82 1.91
C VAL A 345 -26.95 -21.25 3.10
N VAL A 346 -27.24 -20.33 4.02
CA VAL A 346 -28.06 -20.57 5.22
C VAL A 346 -29.48 -20.97 4.85
N GLU A 347 -30.07 -20.33 3.84
CA GLU A 347 -31.42 -20.66 3.37
C GLU A 347 -31.49 -22.10 2.84
N ARG A 348 -30.48 -22.55 2.09
CA ARG A 348 -30.38 -23.94 1.61
C ARG A 348 -30.34 -24.94 2.77
N PHE A 349 -29.52 -24.67 3.79
CA PHE A 349 -29.49 -25.50 5.00
C PHE A 349 -30.86 -25.54 5.72
N CYS A 350 -31.52 -24.38 5.86
CA CYS A 350 -32.84 -24.28 6.49
C CYS A 350 -33.91 -25.10 5.75
N LYS A 351 -33.97 -24.99 4.42
CA LYS A 351 -34.92 -25.75 3.59
C LYS A 351 -34.73 -27.27 3.78
N THR A 352 -33.49 -27.74 3.82
CA THR A 352 -33.19 -29.16 4.02
C THR A 352 -33.49 -29.64 5.43
N ILE A 353 -33.19 -28.85 6.46
CA ILE A 353 -33.60 -29.14 7.84
C ILE A 353 -35.12 -29.29 7.93
N TYR A 354 -35.88 -28.43 7.25
CA TYR A 354 -37.34 -28.52 7.22
C TYR A 354 -37.82 -29.82 6.54
N LEU A 355 -37.23 -30.17 5.39
CA LEU A 355 -37.54 -31.43 4.69
C LEU A 355 -37.23 -32.67 5.54
N ILE A 356 -36.08 -32.70 6.23
CA ILE A 356 -35.69 -33.80 7.12
C ILE A 356 -36.65 -33.91 8.30
N LYS A 357 -37.05 -32.79 8.92
CA LYS A 357 -38.05 -32.76 10.00
C LYS A 357 -39.42 -33.26 9.52
N GLY A 358 -39.84 -32.86 8.31
CA GLY A 358 -41.06 -33.35 7.67
C GLY A 358 -41.03 -34.86 7.44
N TYR A 359 -39.91 -35.39 6.91
CA TYR A 359 -39.71 -36.82 6.73
C TYR A 359 -39.80 -37.59 8.05
N ARG A 360 -39.15 -37.09 9.11
CA ARG A 360 -39.22 -37.70 10.44
C ARG A 360 -40.66 -37.82 10.93
N LEU A 361 -41.44 -36.73 10.81
CA LEU A 361 -42.85 -36.71 11.20
C LEU A 361 -43.65 -37.74 10.38
N PHE A 362 -43.40 -37.81 9.07
CA PHE A 362 -44.07 -38.74 8.18
C PHE A 362 -43.79 -40.21 8.55
N VAL A 363 -42.54 -40.58 8.86
CA VAL A 363 -42.19 -41.93 9.34
C VAL A 363 -42.94 -42.29 10.63
N ILE A 364 -43.04 -41.34 11.57
CA ILE A 364 -43.78 -41.53 12.82
C ILE A 364 -45.27 -41.76 12.55
N ILE A 365 -45.90 -40.90 11.73
CA ILE A 365 -47.32 -41.03 11.37
C ILE A 365 -47.57 -42.38 10.68
N PHE A 366 -46.74 -42.73 9.71
CA PHE A 366 -46.84 -44.02 9.02
C PHE A 366 -46.76 -45.20 9.98
N THR A 367 -45.81 -45.16 10.92
CA THR A 367 -45.64 -46.23 11.93
C THR A 367 -46.89 -46.37 12.80
N ILE A 368 -47.47 -45.26 13.25
CA ILE A 368 -48.70 -45.25 14.05
C ILE A 368 -49.88 -45.83 13.25
N CYS A 369 -50.05 -45.40 12.01
CA CYS A 369 -51.12 -45.91 11.13
C CYS A 369 -50.95 -47.42 10.85
N ALA A 370 -49.74 -47.86 10.54
CA ALA A 370 -49.43 -49.26 10.27
C ALA A 370 -49.72 -50.15 11.50
N LEU A 371 -49.32 -49.69 12.70
CA LEU A 371 -49.61 -50.39 13.95
C LEU A 371 -51.11 -50.46 14.26
N ALA A 372 -51.85 -49.38 14.01
CA ALA A 372 -53.30 -49.35 14.19
C ALA A 372 -54.02 -50.35 13.27
N ILE A 373 -53.58 -50.45 12.01
CA ILE A 373 -54.11 -51.43 11.05
C ILE A 373 -53.79 -52.85 11.52
N CYS A 374 -52.55 -53.14 11.90
CA CYS A 374 -52.18 -54.45 12.44
C CYS A 374 -52.99 -54.83 13.69
N ALA A 375 -53.22 -53.87 14.60
CA ALA A 375 -54.04 -54.09 15.78
C ALA A 375 -55.48 -54.46 15.41
N GLN A 376 -56.06 -53.79 14.42
CA GLN A 376 -57.41 -54.11 13.93
C GLN A 376 -57.49 -55.56 13.40
N PHE A 377 -56.49 -56.02 12.64
CA PHE A 377 -56.44 -57.42 12.18
C PHE A 377 -56.36 -58.40 13.35
N ILE A 378 -55.51 -58.11 14.35
CA ILE A 378 -55.37 -58.96 15.54
C ILE A 378 -56.66 -59.03 16.35
N PHE A 379 -57.42 -57.94 16.47
CA PHE A 379 -58.70 -57.93 17.20
C PHE A 379 -59.87 -58.55 16.43
N THR A 380 -59.75 -58.69 15.11
CA THR A 380 -60.81 -59.27 14.25
C THR A 380 -60.65 -60.80 14.11
N MET A 381 -59.42 -61.31 14.27
CA MET A 381 -59.13 -62.73 14.47
C MET A 381 -59.56 -63.20 15.86
#